data_AF-A0A953UCS8-F1
#
_entry.id   AF-A0A953UCS8-F1
#
_cell.length_a   1.000
_cell.length_b   1.000
_cell.length_c   1.000
_cell.angle_alpha   90.00
_cell.angle_beta   90.00
_cell.angle_gamma   90.00
#
_symmetry.space_group_name_H-M   'P 1'
#
loop_
_entity.id
_entity.type
_entity.pdbx_description
1 polymer ?
#
loop_
_entity_poly.entity_id
_entity_poly.type
_entity_poly.pdbx_seq_one_letter_code
_entity_poly.pdbx_strand_id
1 'polypeptide(L)' 'MKTHMANEKLYQAEYQGSGTFIISKPKRKAHKRRQSKLKSPQRGARK' A
#
# COMPACT_ATOMS: atom_id res chain seq x y z
N MET A 1 -10.71 -25.57 -6.26
CA MET A 1 -10.39 -24.41 -7.13
C MET A 1 -9.23 -23.64 -6.52
N LYS A 2 -8.12 -23.43 -7.24
CA LYS A 2 -6.93 -22.72 -6.73
C LYS A 2 -7.25 -21.22 -6.60
N THR A 3 -7.30 -20.71 -5.37
CA THR A 3 -7.43 -19.27 -5.09
C THR A 3 -6.06 -18.59 -5.25
N HIS A 4 -5.91 -17.75 -6.27
CA HIS A 4 -4.70 -16.98 -6.56
C HIS A 4 -4.43 -15.93 -5.46
N MET A 5 -3.78 -16.32 -4.37
CA MET A 5 -3.23 -15.41 -3.35
C MET A 5 -1.79 -14.96 -3.68
N ALA A 6 -1.33 -15.17 -4.91
CA ALA A 6 0.07 -15.01 -5.30
C ALA A 6 0.49 -13.54 -5.52
N ASN A 7 -0.44 -12.65 -5.86
CA ASN A 7 -0.10 -11.27 -6.27
C ASN A 7 -0.04 -10.25 -5.13
N GLU A 8 -0.45 -10.58 -3.91
CA GLU A 8 -0.49 -9.60 -2.81
C GLU A 8 0.89 -9.20 -2.26
N LYS A 9 1.97 -9.84 -2.74
CA LYS A 9 3.29 -9.77 -2.09
C LYS A 9 4.46 -9.41 -3.03
N LEU A 10 4.26 -9.32 -4.34
CA LEU A 10 5.33 -9.04 -5.29
C LEU A 10 5.31 -7.58 -5.74
N TYR A 11 6.50 -7.02 -6.01
CA TYR A 11 6.62 -5.74 -6.69
C TYR A 11 6.13 -5.91 -8.13
N GLN A 12 5.12 -5.12 -8.53
CA GLN A 12 4.62 -5.10 -9.91
C GLN A 12 4.39 -3.66 -10.35
N ALA A 13 4.46 -3.42 -11.66
CA ALA A 13 4.16 -2.12 -12.26
C ALA A 13 3.23 -2.32 -13.46
N GLU A 14 2.14 -1.57 -13.48
CA GLU A 14 1.16 -1.55 -14.59
C GLU A 14 1.18 -0.18 -15.26
N TYR A 15 1.36 -0.15 -16.57
CA TYR A 15 1.36 1.09 -17.35
C TYR A 15 -0.08 1.48 -17.72
N GLN A 16 -0.50 2.69 -17.32
CA GLN A 16 -1.86 3.21 -17.55
C GLN A 16 -1.93 4.24 -18.68
N GLY A 17 -0.81 4.48 -19.40
CA GLY A 17 -0.72 5.53 -20.42
C GLY A 17 -0.11 6.83 -19.88
N SER A 18 0.20 7.77 -20.79
CA SER A 18 0.73 9.12 -20.50
C SER A 18 1.92 9.16 -19.52
N GLY A 19 2.78 8.15 -19.52
CA GLY A 19 3.91 8.04 -18.58
C GLY A 19 3.52 7.66 -17.14
N THR A 20 2.27 7.24 -16.90
CA THR A 20 1.73 6.90 -15.58
C THR A 20 1.84 5.41 -15.30
N PHE A 21 2.40 5.06 -14.13
CA PHE A 21 2.55 3.68 -13.68
C PHE A 21 1.87 3.47 -12.32
N ILE A 22 1.08 2.41 -12.22
CA ILE A 22 0.56 1.91 -10.94
C ILE A 22 1.54 0.88 -10.42
N ILE A 23 2.26 1.24 -9.36
CA ILE A 23 3.23 0.35 -8.71
C ILE A 23 2.53 -0.34 -7.54
N SER A 24 2.33 -1.66 -7.64
CA SER A 24 1.88 -2.45 -6.51
C SER A 24 3.07 -2.95 -5.69
N LYS A 25 2.91 -2.93 -4.37
CA LYS A 25 3.93 -3.33 -3.39
C LYS A 25 3.28 -4.18 -2.31
N PRO A 26 4.02 -5.09 -1.66
CA PRO A 26 3.52 -5.87 -0.54
C PRO A 26 2.94 -4.97 0.55
N LYS A 27 1.78 -5.37 1.08
CA LYS A 27 1.12 -4.66 2.18
C LYS A 27 2.03 -4.64 3.42
N ARG A 28 2.16 -3.46 4.05
CA ARG A 28 2.95 -3.32 5.29
C ARG A 28 2.38 -4.21 6.39
N LYS A 29 3.27 -4.84 7.19
CA LYS A 29 2.90 -5.56 8.43
C LYS A 29 2.03 -4.67 9.33
N ALA A 30 1.05 -5.26 10.02
CA ALA A 30 0.06 -4.52 10.81
C ALA A 30 0.69 -3.55 11.83
N HIS A 31 1.74 -3.96 12.53
CA HIS A 31 2.43 -3.12 13.52
C HIS A 31 3.10 -1.89 12.88
N LYS A 32 3.70 -2.02 11.68
CA LYS A 32 4.33 -0.88 10.98
C LYS A 32 3.28 0.13 10.51
N ARG A 33 2.13 -0.37 10.02
CA ARG A 33 0.99 0.48 9.65
C ARG A 33 0.44 1.25 10.85
N ARG A 34 0.30 0.58 12.01
CA ARG A 34 -0.09 1.24 13.27
C ARG A 34 0.91 2.34 13.65
N GLN A 35 2.20 2.03 13.63
CA GLN A 35 3.25 2.98 14.01
C GLN A 35 3.20 4.24 13.12
N SER A 36 3.09 4.07 11.81
CA SER A 36 2.94 5.19 10.87
C SER A 36 1.72 6.07 11.18
N LYS A 37 0.57 5.48 11.52
CA LYS A 37 -0.64 6.24 11.89
C LYS A 37 -0.46 7.03 13.19
N LEU A 38 0.27 6.48 14.15
CA LEU A 38 0.56 7.16 15.43
C LEU A 38 1.54 8.33 15.24
N LYS A 39 2.58 8.16 14.41
CA LYS A 39 3.56 9.22 14.10
C LYS A 39 3.01 10.32 13.21
N SER A 40 2.03 9.99 12.36
CA SER A 40 1.43 10.93 11.41
C SER A 40 -0.03 11.17 11.78
N PRO A 41 -0.31 11.93 12.85
CA PRO A 41 -1.68 12.29 13.21
C PRO A 41 -2.34 13.08 12.07
N GLN A 42 -3.64 12.86 11.88
CA GLN A 42 -4.40 13.53 10.83
C GLN A 42 -4.41 15.05 11.06
N ARG A 43 -4.15 15.82 10.01
CA ARG A 43 -4.23 17.30 10.06
C ARG A 43 -5.63 17.70 10.56
N GLY A 44 -5.69 18.53 11.59
CA GLY A 44 -6.95 18.95 12.23
C GLY A 44 -7.42 18.11 13.41
N ALA A 45 -6.75 17.00 13.75
CA ALA A 45 -7.07 16.20 14.94
C ALA A 45 -6.71 16.88 16.29
N ARG A 46 -6.01 18.02 16.23
CA ARG A 46 -5.64 18.87 17.37
C ARG A 46 -6.39 20.20 17.30
N LYS A 47 -7.71 20.15 17.15
CA LYS A 47 -8.59 21.31 17.32
C LYS A 47 -9.61 20.97 18.39
#